data_AF-A0A517PAE2-F1
#
_entry.id   AF-A0A517PAE2-F1
#
_cell.length_a   1.000
_cell.length_b   1.000
_cell.length_c   1.000
_cell.angle_alpha   90.00
_cell.angle_beta   90.00
_cell.angle_gamma   90.00
#
_symmetry.space_group_name_H-M   'P 1'
#
loop_
_entity.id
_entity.type
_entity.pdbx_description
1 polymer ?
#
loop_
_entity_poly.entity_id
_entity_poly.type
_entity_poly.pdbx_seq_one_letter_code
_entity_poly.pdbx_strand_id
1 'polypeptide(L)'
;MTVETPPPAPVRPPTAKPLFRFHPHTWTLWLMATPLLMGAALFFDFFPSEGPPAFEAPGRTSDAPVFNLGWPIVTSLYAPNAGFHLGPLAWPVFLTQFLLYLAATGVVWAWRHSTKENDS
;
A
#
# COMPACT_ATOMS: atom_id res chain seq x y z
N MET A 1 -33.66 -57.07 36.76
CA MET A 1 -32.92 -56.61 35.57
C MET A 1 -32.92 -55.10 35.60
N THR A 2 -31.81 -54.49 35.98
CA THR A 2 -31.67 -53.04 36.05
C THR A 2 -31.34 -52.56 34.64
N VAL A 3 -32.23 -51.80 34.03
CA VAL A 3 -32.02 -51.24 32.69
C VAL A 3 -31.10 -50.03 32.85
N GLU A 4 -29.82 -50.18 32.51
CA GLU A 4 -28.89 -49.04 32.45
C GLU A 4 -29.24 -48.17 31.24
N THR A 5 -29.67 -46.94 31.52
CA THR A 5 -29.89 -45.93 30.49
C THR A 5 -28.53 -45.41 30.01
N PRO A 6 -28.25 -45.40 28.69
CA PRO A 6 -26.98 -44.93 28.18
C PRO A 6 -26.78 -43.43 28.49
N PRO A 7 -25.53 -42.99 28.73
CA PRO A 7 -25.24 -41.60 29.03
C PRO A 7 -25.60 -40.68 27.85
N PRO A 8 -26.00 -39.43 28.13
CA PRO A 8 -26.32 -38.47 27.09
C PRO A 8 -25.10 -38.20 26.22
N ALA A 9 -25.30 -38.11 24.91
CA ALA A 9 -24.24 -37.81 23.96
C ALA A 9 -23.65 -36.41 24.24
N PRO A 10 -22.32 -36.22 24.09
CA PRO A 10 -21.69 -34.93 24.30
C PRO A 10 -22.19 -33.91 23.28
N VAL A 11 -22.66 -32.74 23.77
CA VAL A 11 -23.08 -31.62 22.94
C VAL A 11 -21.85 -31.02 22.27
N ARG A 12 -21.75 -31.12 20.94
CA ARG A 12 -20.65 -30.49 20.20
C ARG A 12 -20.88 -28.97 20.14
N PRO A 13 -19.86 -28.15 20.47
CA PRO A 13 -19.97 -26.71 20.29
C PRO A 13 -20.11 -26.36 18.80
N PRO A 14 -20.80 -25.25 18.47
CA PRO A 14 -20.94 -24.81 17.10
C PRO A 14 -19.56 -24.53 16.50
N THR A 15 -19.26 -25.19 15.38
CA THR A 15 -18.02 -24.98 14.64
C THR A 15 -18.00 -23.54 14.12
N ALA A 16 -17.14 -22.70 14.68
CA ALA A 16 -16.99 -21.33 14.23
C ALA A 16 -16.58 -21.33 12.75
N LYS A 17 -17.44 -20.80 11.88
CA LYS A 17 -17.08 -20.61 10.47
C LYS A 17 -16.06 -19.47 10.39
N PRO A 18 -14.93 -19.64 9.67
CA PRO A 18 -13.95 -18.59 9.53
C PRO A 18 -14.59 -17.37 8.87
N LEU A 19 -14.55 -16.23 9.56
CA LEU A 19 -15.16 -14.96 9.13
C LEU A 19 -14.48 -14.35 7.90
N PHE A 20 -13.26 -14.77 7.59
CA PHE A 20 -12.49 -14.28 6.44
C PHE A 20 -12.17 -15.43 5.48
N ARG A 21 -12.96 -15.55 4.42
CA ARG A 21 -12.66 -16.45 3.31
C ARG A 21 -11.82 -15.68 2.30
N PHE A 22 -10.50 -15.69 2.49
CA PHE A 22 -9.55 -15.14 1.52
C PHE A 22 -9.82 -15.75 0.15
N HIS A 23 -10.27 -14.94 -0.81
CA HIS A 23 -10.43 -15.37 -2.20
C HIS A 23 -9.08 -15.20 -2.91
N PRO A 24 -8.39 -16.29 -3.28
CA PRO A 24 -7.03 -16.21 -3.84
C PRO A 24 -6.96 -15.40 -5.14
N HIS A 25 -8.07 -15.28 -5.87
CA HIS A 25 -8.12 -14.57 -7.15
C HIS A 25 -8.10 -13.04 -7.04
N THR A 26 -8.56 -12.46 -5.93
CA THR A 26 -8.59 -10.98 -5.80
C THR A 26 -7.18 -10.42 -5.61
N TRP A 27 -6.32 -11.11 -4.86
CA TRP A 27 -4.91 -10.77 -4.68
C TRP A 27 -4.14 -10.70 -6.00
N THR A 28 -4.33 -11.67 -6.89
CA THR A 28 -3.60 -11.72 -8.17
C THR A 28 -3.94 -10.53 -9.07
N LEU A 29 -5.21 -10.08 -9.07
CA LEU A 29 -5.62 -8.90 -9.83
C LEU A 29 -4.96 -7.63 -9.29
N TRP A 30 -4.86 -7.47 -7.97
CA TRP A 30 -4.18 -6.32 -7.35
C TRP A 30 -2.68 -6.30 -7.66
N LEU A 31 -2.02 -7.46 -7.62
CA LEU A 31 -0.60 -7.56 -7.96
C LEU A 31 -0.29 -7.19 -9.42
N MET A 32 -1.21 -7.44 -10.35
CA MET A 32 -1.05 -7.09 -11.76
C MET A 32 -1.45 -5.65 -12.05
N ALA A 33 -2.49 -5.15 -11.39
CA ALA A 33 -2.96 -3.77 -11.57
C ALA A 33 -1.97 -2.74 -11.01
N THR A 34 -1.32 -3.04 -9.89
CA THR A 34 -0.37 -2.12 -9.22
C THR A 34 0.79 -1.67 -10.11
N PRO A 35 1.59 -2.58 -10.73
CA PRO A 35 2.69 -2.17 -11.60
C PRO A 35 2.20 -1.45 -12.86
N LEU A 36 1.02 -1.80 -13.38
CA LEU A 36 0.42 -1.09 -14.52
C LEU A 36 0.06 0.36 -14.16
N LEU A 37 -0.57 0.57 -13.02
CA LEU A 37 -0.91 1.90 -12.52
C LEU A 37 0.34 2.71 -12.19
N MET A 38 1.35 2.08 -11.58
CA MET A 38 2.63 2.74 -11.28
C MET A 38 3.40 3.10 -12.56
N GLY A 39 3.39 2.21 -13.56
CA GLY A 39 3.97 2.48 -14.88
C GLY A 39 3.25 3.61 -15.61
N ALA A 40 1.92 3.65 -15.55
CA ALA A 40 1.14 4.75 -16.13
C ALA A 40 1.43 6.09 -15.43
N ALA A 41 1.50 6.11 -14.08
CA ALA A 41 1.86 7.29 -13.32
C ALA A 41 3.27 7.81 -13.68
N LEU A 42 4.26 6.91 -13.70
CA LEU A 42 5.63 7.25 -14.12
C LEU A 42 5.68 7.73 -15.57
N PHE A 43 4.86 7.17 -16.45
CA PHE A 43 4.77 7.63 -17.84
C PHE A 43 4.28 9.07 -17.93
N PHE A 44 3.26 9.46 -17.16
CA PHE A 44 2.76 10.82 -17.13
C PHE A 44 3.76 11.82 -16.56
N ASP A 45 4.61 11.40 -15.62
CA ASP A 45 5.67 12.23 -15.02
C ASP A 45 6.73 12.69 -16.06
N PHE A 46 6.85 12.01 -17.22
CA PHE A 46 7.76 12.43 -18.31
C PHE A 46 7.22 13.54 -19.20
N PHE A 47 5.95 13.90 -19.07
CA PHE A 47 5.35 14.95 -19.88
C PHE A 47 5.42 16.29 -19.14
N PRO A 48 5.98 17.35 -19.75
CA PRO A 48 5.94 18.66 -19.15
C PRO A 48 4.50 19.16 -19.07
N SER A 49 4.13 19.71 -17.93
CA SER A 49 2.87 20.41 -17.72
C SER A 49 3.02 21.86 -18.19
N GLU A 50 2.19 22.24 -19.16
CA GLU A 50 2.06 23.64 -19.61
C GLU A 50 1.15 24.48 -18.69
N GLY A 51 0.49 23.84 -17.72
CA GLY A 51 -0.35 24.52 -16.73
C GLY A 51 0.44 25.13 -15.55
N PRO A 52 -0.26 25.87 -14.66
CA PRO A 52 0.29 26.31 -13.40
C PRO A 52 0.89 25.14 -12.62
N PRO A 53 2.05 25.31 -11.97
CA PRO A 53 2.63 24.24 -11.17
C PRO A 53 1.69 23.81 -10.06
N ALA A 54 1.76 22.55 -9.66
CA ALA A 54 0.95 22.03 -8.55
C ALA A 54 1.24 22.75 -7.21
N PHE A 55 2.42 23.37 -7.08
CA PHE A 55 2.81 24.22 -5.96
C PHE A 55 3.86 25.24 -6.41
N GLU A 56 3.93 26.39 -5.72
CA GLU A 56 4.91 27.43 -6.05
C GLU A 56 6.35 26.98 -5.76
N ALA A 57 7.20 27.07 -6.78
CA ALA A 57 8.63 26.80 -6.67
C ALA A 57 9.39 28.14 -6.51
N PRO A 58 10.14 28.35 -5.41
CA PRO A 58 10.92 29.56 -5.21
C PRO A 58 11.92 29.77 -6.35
N GLY A 59 11.98 30.98 -6.92
CA GLY A 59 12.92 31.32 -7.99
C GLY A 59 12.49 30.89 -9.39
N ARG A 60 11.31 30.28 -9.55
CA ARG A 60 10.76 29.94 -10.88
C ARG A 60 10.18 31.18 -11.57
N THR A 61 10.47 31.32 -12.86
CA THR A 61 9.72 32.20 -13.78
C THR A 61 8.43 31.52 -14.26
N SER A 62 7.31 32.25 -14.28
CA SER A 62 5.97 31.71 -14.60
C SER A 62 5.92 30.90 -15.90
N ASP A 63 6.69 31.28 -16.92
CA ASP A 63 6.54 30.77 -18.28
C ASP A 63 7.38 29.51 -18.61
N ALA A 64 8.13 28.98 -17.64
CA ALA A 64 8.95 27.79 -17.88
C ALA A 64 8.13 26.49 -17.76
N PRO A 65 8.30 25.51 -18.66
CA PRO A 65 7.65 24.20 -18.55
C PRO A 65 8.16 23.46 -17.31
N VAL A 66 7.28 22.70 -16.67
CA VAL A 66 7.62 21.95 -15.45
C VAL A 66 7.16 20.52 -15.49
N PHE A 67 7.95 19.65 -14.88
CA PHE A 67 7.62 18.25 -14.74
C PHE A 67 7.03 18.04 -13.35
N ASN A 68 5.75 17.71 -13.29
CA ASN A 68 5.08 17.32 -12.06
C ASN A 68 5.38 15.85 -11.82
N LEU A 69 6.06 15.54 -10.71
CA LEU A 69 6.51 14.20 -10.38
C LEU A 69 5.72 13.65 -9.18
N GLY A 70 5.33 12.38 -9.27
CA GLY A 70 4.60 11.67 -8.22
C GLY A 70 3.09 11.58 -8.48
N TRP A 71 2.65 11.52 -9.73
CA TRP A 71 1.23 11.35 -10.04
C TRP A 71 0.60 10.16 -9.27
N PRO A 72 -0.62 10.28 -8.69
CA PRO A 72 -1.58 11.40 -8.80
C PRO A 72 -1.36 12.55 -7.81
N ILE A 73 -0.55 12.36 -6.77
CA ILE A 73 -0.30 13.40 -5.75
C ILE A 73 1.10 13.96 -6.01
N VAL A 74 1.17 15.05 -6.78
CA VAL A 74 2.44 15.69 -7.14
C VAL A 74 3.21 16.04 -5.85
N THR A 75 4.27 15.28 -5.59
CA THR A 75 5.12 15.44 -4.40
C THR A 75 6.39 16.20 -4.74
N SER A 76 6.80 16.21 -6.00
CA SER A 76 8.00 16.92 -6.44
C SER A 76 7.80 17.52 -7.81
N LEU A 77 8.63 18.50 -8.12
CA LEU A 77 8.52 19.27 -9.34
C LEU A 77 9.93 19.58 -9.83
N TYR A 78 10.18 19.29 -11.10
CA TYR A 78 11.44 19.66 -11.75
C TYR A 78 11.21 20.81 -12.72
N ALA A 79 11.92 21.91 -12.48
CA ALA A 79 11.94 23.09 -13.33
C ALA A 79 13.36 23.25 -13.89
N PRO A 80 13.58 23.31 -15.21
CA PRO A 80 14.94 23.37 -15.78
C PRO A 80 15.80 24.55 -15.29
N ASN A 81 15.16 25.67 -14.91
CA ASN A 81 15.81 26.90 -14.44
C ASN A 81 15.98 27.00 -12.92
N ALA A 82 15.15 26.29 -12.13
CA ALA A 82 15.15 26.37 -10.67
C ALA A 82 15.58 25.05 -9.99
N GLY A 83 15.64 23.96 -10.76
CA GLY A 83 16.05 22.64 -10.30
C GLY A 83 14.88 21.82 -9.77
N PHE A 84 15.19 20.95 -8.80
CA PHE A 84 14.23 20.04 -8.19
C PHE A 84 13.65 20.64 -6.92
N HIS A 85 12.33 20.66 -6.82
CA HIS A 85 11.60 21.19 -5.68
C HIS A 85 10.69 20.12 -5.08
N LEU A 86 10.69 20.05 -3.76
CA LEU A 86 9.77 19.20 -3.01
C LEU A 86 8.52 20.01 -2.67
N GLY A 87 7.36 19.42 -2.96
CA GLY A 87 6.08 19.98 -2.56
C GLY A 87 5.84 19.79 -1.06
N PRO A 88 4.87 20.52 -0.49
CA PRO A 88 4.53 20.41 0.93
C PRO A 88 4.06 19.01 1.34
N LEU A 89 3.53 18.24 0.38
CA LEU A 89 3.09 16.86 0.61
C LEU A 89 4.22 15.83 0.49
N ALA A 90 5.41 16.19 0.01
CA ALA A 90 6.51 15.25 -0.11
C ALA A 90 6.84 14.59 1.23
N TRP A 91 7.02 15.40 2.27
CA TRP A 91 7.43 14.90 3.57
C TRP A 91 6.39 13.99 4.24
N PRO A 92 5.09 14.36 4.31
CA PRO A 92 4.05 13.45 4.75
C PRO A 92 4.01 12.13 3.97
N VAL A 93 4.10 12.20 2.64
CA VAL A 93 4.04 10.99 1.79
C VAL A 93 5.23 10.07 2.06
N PHE A 94 6.45 10.61 2.11
CA PHE A 94 7.65 9.82 2.44
C PHE A 94 7.55 9.19 3.83
N LEU A 95 7.08 9.95 4.83
CA LEU A 95 6.90 9.43 6.18
C LEU A 95 5.86 8.29 6.22
N THR A 96 4.72 8.48 5.56
CA THR A 96 3.69 7.42 5.47
C THR A 96 4.21 6.18 4.77
N GLN A 97 4.90 6.32 3.63
CA GLN A 97 5.50 5.18 2.92
C GLN A 97 6.53 4.45 3.78
N PHE A 98 7.38 5.19 4.50
CA PHE A 98 8.36 4.62 5.41
C PHE A 98 7.71 3.82 6.55
N LEU A 99 6.66 4.37 7.19
CA LEU A 99 5.92 3.68 8.25
C LEU A 99 5.20 2.42 7.73
N LEU A 100 4.60 2.50 6.54
CA LEU A 100 3.96 1.33 5.91
C LEU A 100 4.99 0.23 5.60
N TYR A 101 6.17 0.60 5.12
CA TYR A 101 7.26 -0.34 4.89
C TYR A 101 7.71 -1.03 6.19
N LEU A 102 7.91 -0.27 7.27
CA LEU A 102 8.25 -0.83 8.58
C LEU A 102 7.14 -1.77 9.10
N ALA A 103 5.88 -1.39 8.96
CA ALA A 103 4.76 -2.25 9.36
C ALA A 103 4.72 -3.56 8.56
N ALA A 104 4.85 -3.49 7.23
CA ALA A 104 4.83 -4.66 6.37
C ALA A 104 6.00 -5.61 6.68
N THR A 105 7.21 -5.07 6.82
CA THR A 105 8.40 -5.86 7.18
C THR A 105 8.28 -6.47 8.58
N GLY A 106 7.75 -5.73 9.55
CA GLY A 106 7.46 -6.22 10.89
C GLY A 106 6.45 -7.37 10.90
N VAL A 107 5.37 -7.28 10.12
CA VAL A 107 4.37 -8.36 9.97
C VAL A 107 5.00 -9.61 9.36
N VAL A 108 5.78 -9.46 8.28
CA VAL A 108 6.47 -10.59 7.64
C VAL A 108 7.47 -11.24 8.60
N TRP A 109 8.22 -10.43 9.34
CA TRP A 109 9.16 -10.92 10.35
C TRP A 109 8.44 -11.70 11.46
N ALA A 110 7.40 -11.13 12.06
CA ALA A 110 6.62 -11.78 13.12
C ALA A 110 6.00 -13.09 12.63
N TRP A 111 5.39 -13.10 11.44
CA TRP A 111 4.81 -14.30 10.84
C TRP A 111 5.83 -15.43 10.67
N ARG A 112 7.03 -15.11 10.16
CA ARG A 112 8.13 -16.08 10.01
C ARG A 112 8.64 -16.64 11.33
N HIS A 113 8.50 -15.91 12.43
CA HIS A 113 8.90 -16.38 13.75
C HIS A 113 7.81 -17.24 14.41
N SER A 114 6.53 -16.88 14.27
CA SER A 114 5.42 -17.68 14.81
C SER A 114 5.29 -19.06 14.16
N THR A 115 5.70 -19.24 12.89
CA THR A 115 5.65 -20.56 12.25
C THR A 115 6.65 -21.55 12.83
N LYS A 116 7.80 -21.08 13.33
CA LYS A 116 8.84 -21.96 13.89
C LYS A 116 8.45 -22.58 15.22
N GLU A 117 7.64 -21.89 16.01
CA GLU A 117 7.20 -22.34 17.33
C GLU A 117 6.16 -23.48 17.25
N ASN A 118 5.39 -23.56 16.16
CA ASN A 118 4.38 -24.60 15.97
C ASN A 118 4.93 -25.92 15.42
N ASP A 119 6.15 -25.91 14.89
CA ASP A 119 6.81 -27.08 14.27
C ASP A 119 7.75 -27.82 15.25
N SER A 120 7.92 -27.31 16.49
CA SER A 120 8.74 -27.92 17.55
C SER A 120 7.88 -28.61 18.61
#